data_AF-A0A6I1HM99-F1
#
_entry.id   AF-A0A6I1HM99-F1
#
_cell.length_a   1.000
_cell.length_b   1.000
_cell.length_c   1.000
_cell.angle_alpha   90.00
_cell.angle_beta   90.00
_cell.angle_gamma   90.00
#
_symmetry.space_group_name_H-M   'P 1'
#
loop_
_entity.id
_entity.type
_entity.pdbx_description
1 polymer ?
#
loop_
_entity_poly.entity_id
_entity_poly.type
_entity_poly.pdbx_seq_one_letter_code
_entity_poly.pdbx_strand_id
1 'polypeptide(L)'
;MLETVNDVCINAACGRILPLRVAHCPFCGARQVAQAPVLEKLPAPPPLPRMPPPVPVAAPIPAPQPAPQPAPPRQPAPAPEPVPPAAPAPVKAPPAKPASKGSVPPPRPPVRLRTWIAAVVVLTGIWFFNKPADKPASVAEQVEAATALAAQCELDGARSALAVLKSAKAPAAQIKRLQANISKSAAACDRQQQRAQAWTALQDSVSQALDAGKPELAATRLTAYVKRWGEDPDTLELDAKVKVAQASAQLDLADACLARSDRGCLESSLIAAERYKRPELAARTQALRASLSQLLERSLLDAVPAPAAGQ
;
A
#
# COMPACT_ATOMS: atom_id res chain seq x y z
N MET A 1 34.56 9.78 27.70
CA MET A 1 33.27 9.16 27.32
C MET A 1 33.58 7.81 26.72
N LEU A 2 33.35 6.71 27.45
CA LEU A 2 33.55 5.37 26.89
C LEU A 2 32.39 5.09 25.93
N GLU A 3 32.68 5.12 24.63
CA GLU A 3 31.74 4.71 23.59
C GLU A 3 31.29 3.27 23.81
N THR A 4 29.98 3.08 23.89
CA THR A 4 29.34 1.77 23.96
C THR A 4 29.64 1.04 22.63
N VAL A 5 30.53 0.05 22.68
CA VAL A 5 30.77 -0.84 21.54
C VAL A 5 29.57 -1.77 21.46
N ASN A 6 28.77 -1.67 20.40
CA ASN A 6 27.69 -2.62 20.15
C ASN A 6 28.33 -3.95 19.73
N ASP A 7 28.55 -4.84 20.69
CA ASP A 7 29.08 -6.20 20.46
C ASP A 7 28.06 -7.13 19.79
N VAL A 8 26.83 -6.66 19.52
CA VAL A 8 25.74 -7.45 18.93
C VAL A 8 25.17 -6.73 17.71
N CYS A 9 24.82 -7.50 16.68
CA CYS A 9 24.15 -7.00 15.48
C CYS A 9 22.88 -6.20 15.83
N ILE A 10 22.76 -4.98 15.27
CA ILE A 10 21.61 -4.08 15.46
C ILE A 10 20.28 -4.65 14.95
N ASN A 11 20.34 -5.61 14.03
CA ASN A 11 19.14 -6.33 13.59
C ASN A 11 18.76 -7.38 14.63
N ALA A 12 17.66 -7.12 15.36
CA ALA A 12 17.13 -7.98 16.42
C ALA A 12 16.84 -9.41 15.95
N ALA A 13 16.54 -9.64 14.66
CA ALA A 13 16.34 -10.97 14.11
C ALA A 13 17.65 -11.77 13.97
N CYS A 14 18.80 -11.09 13.85
CA CYS A 14 20.10 -11.74 13.71
C CYS A 14 20.74 -12.04 15.07
N GLY A 15 20.76 -11.07 15.99
CA GLY A 15 21.21 -11.24 17.38
C GLY A 15 22.63 -11.80 17.58
N ARG A 16 23.46 -11.86 16.53
CA ARG A 16 24.81 -12.44 16.59
C ARG A 16 25.81 -11.44 17.17
N ILE A 17 26.70 -11.97 18.00
CA ILE A 17 27.84 -11.22 18.57
C ILE A 17 28.87 -10.99 17.46
N LEU A 18 29.34 -9.76 17.33
CA LEU A 18 30.32 -9.33 16.33
C LEU A 18 31.67 -9.10 17.03
N PRO A 19 32.71 -9.90 16.73
CA PRO A 19 34.01 -9.77 17.42
C PRO A 19 34.80 -8.51 17.02
N LEU A 20 34.37 -7.78 15.98
CA LEU A 20 35.02 -6.56 15.47
C LEU A 20 33.95 -5.56 14.99
N ARG A 21 34.22 -4.24 15.10
CA ARG A 21 33.37 -3.20 14.49
C ARG A 21 33.37 -3.36 12.98
N VAL A 22 32.27 -3.87 12.44
CA VAL A 22 32.06 -4.03 10.99
C VAL A 22 30.96 -3.09 10.52
N ALA A 23 31.11 -2.46 9.36
CA ALA A 23 30.08 -1.56 8.81
C ALA A 23 28.78 -2.29 8.46
N HIS A 24 28.89 -3.57 8.10
CA HIS A 24 27.78 -4.48 7.79
C HIS A 24 27.98 -5.81 8.51
N CYS A 25 26.90 -6.40 9.01
CA CYS A 25 26.95 -7.72 9.64
C CYS A 25 27.25 -8.80 8.59
N PRO A 26 28.29 -9.63 8.76
CA PRO A 26 28.64 -10.68 7.80
C PRO A 26 27.58 -11.80 7.72
N PHE A 27 26.70 -11.91 8.71
CA PHE A 27 25.67 -12.96 8.76
C PHE A 27 24.36 -12.57 8.09
N CYS A 28 23.93 -11.31 8.24
CA CYS A 28 22.62 -10.85 7.73
C CYS A 28 22.69 -9.64 6.80
N GLY A 29 23.89 -9.10 6.54
CA GLY A 29 24.08 -7.93 5.69
C GLY A 29 23.61 -6.59 6.29
N ALA A 30 23.02 -6.58 7.48
CA ALA A 30 22.50 -5.35 8.09
C ALA A 30 23.63 -4.35 8.40
N ARG A 31 23.44 -3.08 8.04
CA ARG A 31 24.39 -2.00 8.31
C ARG A 31 24.41 -1.66 9.81
N GLN A 32 25.59 -1.61 10.41
CA GLN A 32 25.79 -1.49 11.87
C GLN A 32 26.15 -0.08 12.34
N VAL A 33 26.36 0.86 11.42
CA VAL A 33 26.69 2.27 11.73
C VAL A 33 25.54 3.19 11.35
N ALA A 34 24.96 3.86 12.34
CA ALA A 34 24.13 5.03 12.15
C ALA A 34 25.06 6.25 11.99
N GLN A 35 25.23 6.77 10.78
CA GLN A 35 25.89 8.07 10.59
C GLN A 35 24.94 9.15 11.11
N ALA A 36 25.33 9.85 12.18
CA ALA A 36 24.81 11.17 12.47
C ALA A 36 25.25 12.10 11.31
N PRO A 37 24.36 12.93 10.74
CA PRO A 37 24.75 13.84 9.68
C PRO A 37 25.75 14.85 10.23
N VAL A 38 26.98 14.79 9.72
CA VAL A 38 27.98 15.84 9.92
C VAL A 38 27.49 17.07 9.16
N LEU A 39 27.19 18.12 9.92
CA LEU A 39 26.83 19.44 9.41
C LEU A 39 28.08 20.10 8.81
N GLU A 40 28.38 19.77 7.56
CA GLU A 40 29.40 20.47 6.76
C GLU A 40 28.87 21.88 6.43
N LYS A 41 29.47 22.90 7.05
CA LYS A 41 29.10 24.30 6.89
C LYS A 41 29.51 24.80 5.50
N LEU A 42 28.57 24.86 4.56
CA LEU A 42 28.78 25.53 3.27
C LEU A 42 28.75 27.07 3.42
N PRO A 43 29.62 27.81 2.70
CA PRO A 43 29.63 29.28 2.67
C PRO A 43 28.41 29.84 1.92
N ALA A 44 27.98 31.03 2.35
CA ALA A 44 26.75 31.69 1.90
C ALA A 44 26.77 32.08 0.41
N PRO A 45 25.65 31.91 -0.33
CA PRO A 45 25.53 32.39 -1.72
C PRO A 45 25.24 33.90 -1.79
N PRO A 46 25.63 34.58 -2.89
CA PRO A 46 25.43 36.02 -3.09
C PRO A 46 23.94 36.39 -3.31
N PRO A 47 23.55 37.66 -3.07
CA PRO A 47 22.15 38.09 -3.13
C PRO A 47 21.60 38.09 -4.56
N LEU A 48 20.47 37.40 -4.75
CA LEU A 48 19.70 37.42 -6.00
C LEU A 48 18.82 38.68 -6.10
N PRO A 49 18.53 39.15 -7.33
CA PRO A 49 17.70 40.33 -7.59
C PRO A 49 16.23 40.13 -7.17
N ARG A 50 15.60 41.21 -6.68
CA ARG A 50 14.19 41.27 -6.23
C ARG A 50 13.22 40.98 -7.38
N MET A 51 12.37 39.96 -7.20
CA MET A 51 11.19 39.74 -8.05
C MET A 51 10.11 40.82 -7.80
N PRO A 52 9.33 41.20 -8.83
CA PRO A 52 8.16 42.07 -8.68
C PRO A 52 7.00 41.36 -7.94
N PRO A 53 6.09 42.13 -7.32
CA PRO A 53 5.00 41.58 -6.50
C PRO A 53 3.99 40.78 -7.35
N PRO A 54 3.37 39.73 -6.78
CA PRO A 54 2.37 38.92 -7.48
C PRO A 54 1.07 39.70 -7.71
N VAL A 55 0.55 39.55 -8.93
CA VAL A 55 -0.78 40.01 -9.35
C VAL A 55 -1.84 39.19 -8.59
N PRO A 56 -2.95 39.77 -8.09
CA PRO A 56 -3.98 39.02 -7.38
C PRO A 56 -4.71 38.08 -8.34
N VAL A 57 -4.62 36.76 -8.10
CA VAL A 57 -5.42 35.77 -8.82
C VAL A 57 -6.82 35.75 -8.20
N ALA A 58 -7.83 35.85 -9.06
CA ALA A 58 -9.25 35.87 -8.73
C ALA A 58 -9.70 34.62 -7.97
N ALA A 59 -10.73 34.80 -7.13
CA ALA A 59 -11.34 33.74 -6.33
C ALA A 59 -11.86 32.58 -7.22
N PRO A 60 -11.72 31.31 -6.78
CA PRO A 60 -12.19 30.16 -7.53
C PRO A 60 -13.71 30.16 -7.68
N ILE A 61 -14.16 29.91 -8.91
CA ILE A 61 -15.56 29.69 -9.29
C ILE A 61 -16.07 28.44 -8.54
N PRO A 62 -17.27 28.47 -7.92
CA PRO A 62 -17.84 27.28 -7.30
C PRO A 62 -18.04 26.17 -8.32
N ALA A 63 -17.62 24.96 -7.96
CA ALA A 63 -17.80 23.77 -8.79
C ALA A 63 -19.29 23.50 -9.07
N PRO A 64 -19.65 22.95 -10.25
CA PRO A 64 -21.01 22.53 -10.56
C PRO A 64 -21.52 21.50 -9.55
N GLN A 65 -22.73 21.72 -9.05
CA GLN A 65 -23.42 20.76 -8.18
C GLN A 65 -23.60 19.42 -8.92
N PRO A 66 -23.33 18.27 -8.26
CA PRO A 66 -23.62 16.96 -8.83
C PRO A 66 -25.12 16.82 -9.12
N ALA A 67 -25.44 16.26 -10.29
CA ALA A 67 -26.80 15.90 -10.65
C ALA A 67 -27.44 14.99 -9.57
N PRO A 68 -28.76 15.08 -9.33
CA PRO A 68 -29.45 14.21 -8.39
C PRO A 68 -29.25 12.75 -8.77
N GLN A 69 -28.68 11.97 -7.86
CA GLN A 69 -28.60 10.53 -8.01
C GLN A 69 -30.03 9.93 -8.05
N PRO A 70 -30.28 8.91 -8.88
CA PRO A 70 -31.54 8.19 -8.87
C PRO A 70 -31.80 7.62 -7.48
N ALA A 71 -33.01 7.86 -6.95
CA ALA A 71 -33.43 7.28 -5.69
C ALA A 71 -33.32 5.75 -5.74
N PRO A 72 -32.88 5.09 -4.65
CA PRO A 72 -32.87 3.64 -4.58
C PRO A 72 -34.31 3.10 -4.77
N PRO A 73 -34.48 1.93 -5.40
CA PRO A 73 -35.79 1.29 -5.49
C PRO A 73 -36.35 1.09 -4.08
N ARG A 74 -37.58 1.57 -3.86
CA ARG A 74 -38.33 1.37 -2.62
C ARG A 74 -38.35 -0.11 -2.28
N GLN A 75 -37.88 -0.45 -1.09
CA GLN A 75 -38.15 -1.76 -0.50
C GLN A 75 -39.67 -1.99 -0.46
N PRO A 76 -40.15 -3.19 -0.81
CA PRO A 76 -41.53 -3.57 -0.54
C PRO A 76 -41.81 -3.45 0.96
N ALA A 77 -42.94 -2.84 1.30
CA ALA A 77 -43.43 -2.76 2.66
C ALA A 77 -43.58 -4.19 3.24
N PRO A 78 -43.28 -4.39 4.55
CA PRO A 78 -43.56 -5.66 5.20
C PRO A 78 -45.07 -5.94 5.17
N ALA A 79 -45.42 -7.20 4.90
CA ALA A 79 -46.79 -7.69 4.91
C ALA A 79 -47.44 -7.47 6.29
N PRO A 80 -48.74 -7.15 6.36
CA PRO A 80 -49.46 -6.99 7.62
C PRO A 80 -49.60 -8.34 8.34
N GLU A 81 -49.38 -8.31 9.66
CA GLU A 81 -49.76 -9.37 10.60
C GLU A 81 -51.26 -9.71 10.48
N PRO A 82 -51.64 -11.01 10.50
CA PRO A 82 -53.03 -11.39 10.70
C PRO A 82 -53.45 -11.20 12.16
N VAL A 83 -54.38 -10.26 12.37
CA VAL A 83 -55.16 -10.02 13.59
C VAL A 83 -56.10 -11.21 13.87
N PRO A 84 -56.32 -11.60 15.14
CA PRO A 84 -57.15 -12.74 15.53
C PRO A 84 -58.66 -12.53 15.27
N PRO A 85 -59.45 -13.58 14.97
CA PRO A 85 -60.90 -13.47 14.98
C PRO A 85 -61.44 -13.48 16.43
N ALA A 86 -62.31 -12.51 16.70
CA ALA A 86 -63.04 -12.31 17.94
C ALA A 86 -64.51 -12.79 17.83
N ALA A 87 -65.14 -12.86 19.03
CA ALA A 87 -66.57 -12.77 19.35
C ALA A 87 -67.31 -14.10 19.67
N PRO A 88 -68.41 -14.09 20.47
CA PRO A 88 -69.15 -12.95 21.02
C PRO A 88 -69.48 -13.00 22.54
N ALA A 89 -69.79 -11.84 23.12
CA ALA A 89 -70.61 -11.71 24.34
C ALA A 89 -72.11 -11.83 23.96
N PRO A 90 -73.05 -12.18 24.87
CA PRO A 90 -73.66 -11.13 25.70
C PRO A 90 -74.22 -11.52 27.08
N VAL A 91 -74.40 -10.47 27.87
CA VAL A 91 -75.00 -10.24 29.19
C VAL A 91 -76.34 -10.94 29.46
N LYS A 92 -76.56 -11.42 30.70
CA LYS A 92 -77.77 -11.17 31.54
C LYS A 92 -77.57 -11.61 33.01
N ALA A 93 -78.21 -10.86 33.90
CA ALA A 93 -77.94 -10.75 35.35
C ALA A 93 -78.87 -11.66 36.23
N PRO A 94 -78.97 -11.48 37.57
CA PRO A 94 -78.81 -12.48 38.64
C PRO A 94 -80.19 -12.86 39.29
N PRO A 95 -80.38 -13.28 40.58
CA PRO A 95 -79.54 -13.91 41.64
C PRO A 95 -80.19 -15.16 42.30
N ALA A 96 -79.45 -16.00 43.06
CA ALA A 96 -80.00 -16.74 44.22
C ALA A 96 -78.92 -17.40 45.09
N LYS A 97 -78.82 -16.88 46.33
CA LYS A 97 -78.55 -17.47 47.66
C LYS A 97 -77.57 -18.66 47.90
N PRO A 98 -77.02 -18.74 49.14
CA PRO A 98 -75.77 -19.44 49.47
C PRO A 98 -75.99 -20.80 50.19
N ALA A 99 -74.87 -21.42 50.57
CA ALA A 99 -74.64 -22.66 51.32
C ALA A 99 -74.35 -23.88 50.42
N SER A 100 -73.36 -24.74 50.68
CA SER A 100 -72.73 -25.09 51.94
C SER A 100 -71.36 -25.77 51.75
N LYS A 101 -70.44 -25.44 52.67
CA LYS A 101 -69.45 -26.33 53.31
C LYS A 101 -68.49 -27.16 52.44
N GLY A 102 -67.20 -26.90 52.67
CA GLY A 102 -66.21 -27.97 52.77
C GLY A 102 -65.02 -27.86 51.84
N SER A 103 -63.96 -27.17 52.31
CA SER A 103 -62.60 -27.71 52.45
C SER A 103 -61.56 -26.64 52.18
N VAL A 104 -60.80 -26.37 53.24
CA VAL A 104 -59.60 -25.55 53.27
C VAL A 104 -58.64 -25.98 52.15
N PRO A 105 -58.06 -25.03 51.36
CA PRO A 105 -57.05 -25.38 50.37
C PRO A 105 -55.78 -25.87 51.09
N PRO A 106 -55.18 -27.00 50.67
CA PRO A 106 -54.00 -27.53 51.35
C PRO A 106 -52.82 -26.55 51.22
N PRO A 107 -52.03 -26.37 52.29
CA PRO A 107 -50.86 -25.51 52.27
C PRO A 107 -49.85 -26.03 51.25
N ARG A 108 -49.40 -25.15 50.34
CA ARG A 108 -48.31 -25.46 49.41
C ARG A 108 -47.11 -25.91 50.25
N PRO A 109 -46.57 -27.12 50.07
CA PRO A 109 -45.42 -27.56 50.86
C PRO A 109 -44.26 -26.59 50.61
N PRO A 110 -43.47 -26.24 51.65
CA PRO A 110 -42.32 -25.38 51.48
C PRO A 110 -41.38 -26.04 50.47
N VAL A 111 -40.95 -25.28 49.47
CA VAL A 111 -39.97 -25.72 48.48
C VAL A 111 -38.76 -26.23 49.24
N ARG A 112 -38.56 -27.56 49.26
CA ARG A 112 -37.49 -28.19 50.03
C ARG A 112 -36.16 -27.58 49.61
N LEU A 113 -35.27 -27.31 50.56
CA LEU A 113 -33.93 -26.74 50.33
C LEU A 113 -33.18 -27.45 49.17
N ARG A 114 -33.37 -28.76 49.02
CA ARG A 114 -32.85 -29.57 47.90
C ARG A 114 -33.31 -29.08 46.52
N THR A 115 -34.54 -28.61 46.39
CA THR A 115 -35.10 -28.05 45.14
C THR A 115 -34.46 -26.70 44.82
N TRP A 116 -34.16 -25.89 45.83
CA TRP A 116 -33.39 -24.65 45.67
C TRP A 116 -31.95 -24.92 45.24
N ILE A 117 -31.30 -25.91 45.85
CA ILE A 117 -29.94 -26.35 45.44
C ILE A 117 -29.97 -26.86 43.99
N ALA A 118 -30.96 -27.67 43.62
CA ALA A 118 -31.11 -28.17 42.25
C ALA A 118 -31.32 -27.02 41.26
N ALA A 119 -32.16 -26.03 41.59
CA ALA A 119 -32.35 -24.84 40.77
C ALA A 119 -31.05 -24.04 40.62
N VAL A 120 -30.29 -23.84 41.70
CA VAL A 120 -28.98 -23.16 41.66
C VAL A 120 -27.98 -23.95 40.83
N VAL A 121 -27.90 -25.27 40.96
CA VAL A 121 -27.01 -26.11 40.13
C VAL A 121 -27.39 -26.07 38.67
N VAL A 122 -28.69 -26.09 38.34
CA VAL A 122 -29.18 -25.96 36.97
C VAL A 122 -28.91 -24.57 36.42
N LEU A 123 -29.13 -23.51 37.20
CA LEU A 123 -28.82 -22.14 36.78
C LEU A 123 -27.32 -21.94 36.61
N THR A 124 -26.50 -22.52 37.50
CA THR A 124 -25.05 -22.49 37.42
C THR A 124 -24.57 -23.31 36.24
N GLY A 125 -25.20 -24.45 35.96
CA GLY A 125 -24.94 -25.30 34.80
C GLY A 125 -25.29 -24.61 33.49
N ILE A 126 -26.48 -24.01 33.37
CA ILE A 126 -26.88 -23.19 32.22
C ILE A 126 -25.96 -21.97 32.08
N TRP A 127 -25.58 -21.33 33.19
CA TRP A 127 -24.60 -20.25 33.18
C TRP A 127 -23.19 -20.74 32.85
N PHE A 128 -22.83 -22.00 33.09
CA PHE A 128 -21.54 -22.58 32.70
C PHE A 128 -21.54 -23.03 31.23
N PHE A 129 -22.68 -23.48 30.74
CA PHE A 129 -22.91 -23.91 29.36
C PHE A 129 -23.15 -22.72 28.41
N ASN A 130 -23.68 -21.63 28.95
CA ASN A 130 -23.94 -20.36 28.27
C ASN A 130 -22.98 -19.25 28.74
N LYS A 131 -22.05 -19.54 29.66
CA LYS A 131 -20.82 -18.78 29.76
C LYS A 131 -20.10 -19.04 28.46
N PRO A 132 -19.60 -18.02 27.77
CA PRO A 132 -18.59 -18.29 26.77
C PRO A 132 -17.43 -18.92 27.55
N ALA A 133 -17.26 -20.22 27.37
CA ALA A 133 -16.12 -20.95 27.85
C ALA A 133 -14.87 -20.10 27.57
N ASP A 134 -13.99 -19.97 28.55
CA ASP A 134 -12.73 -19.25 28.49
C ASP A 134 -11.72 -19.82 27.46
N LYS A 135 -12.18 -20.48 26.37
CA LYS A 135 -11.35 -21.00 25.28
C LYS A 135 -12.04 -21.05 23.89
N PRO A 136 -12.58 -19.97 23.29
CA PRO A 136 -12.13 -19.61 21.95
C PRO A 136 -10.69 -19.09 22.10
N ALA A 137 -9.87 -18.97 21.03
CA ALA A 137 -8.57 -18.28 21.11
C ALA A 137 -8.71 -17.07 22.04
N SER A 138 -7.92 -17.03 23.12
CA SER A 138 -8.18 -16.13 24.25
C SER A 138 -8.39 -14.72 23.71
N VAL A 139 -9.21 -13.89 24.35
CA VAL A 139 -9.42 -12.50 23.87
C VAL A 139 -8.07 -11.78 23.66
N ALA A 140 -7.05 -12.14 24.44
CA ALA A 140 -5.67 -11.73 24.21
C ALA A 140 -5.10 -12.20 22.87
N GLU A 141 -5.27 -13.48 22.50
CA GLU A 141 -4.85 -14.05 21.21
C GLU A 141 -5.62 -13.47 20.01
N GLN A 142 -6.92 -13.16 20.16
CA GLN A 142 -7.67 -12.44 19.12
C GLN A 142 -7.21 -10.99 18.95
N VAL A 143 -6.89 -10.31 20.06
CA VAL A 143 -6.31 -8.96 20.02
C VAL A 143 -4.90 -8.99 19.43
N GLU A 144 -4.11 -10.03 19.69
CA GLU A 144 -2.78 -10.23 19.13
C GLU A 144 -2.84 -10.54 17.63
N ALA A 145 -3.75 -11.44 17.20
CA ALA A 145 -4.02 -11.69 15.79
C ALA A 145 -4.52 -10.43 15.06
N ALA A 146 -5.41 -9.64 15.67
CA ALA A 146 -5.86 -8.36 15.11
C ALA A 146 -4.75 -7.30 15.07
N THR A 147 -3.84 -7.32 16.03
CA THR A 147 -2.66 -6.46 16.02
C THR A 147 -1.67 -6.90 14.94
N ALA A 148 -1.54 -8.21 14.71
CA ALA A 148 -0.74 -8.76 13.62
C ALA A 148 -1.33 -8.41 12.24
N LEU A 149 -2.66 -8.37 12.09
CA LEU A 149 -3.33 -7.85 10.88
C LEU A 149 -3.02 -6.36 10.68
N ALA A 150 -3.13 -5.56 11.73
CA ALA A 150 -2.78 -4.13 11.67
C ALA A 150 -1.30 -3.88 11.36
N ALA A 151 -0.40 -4.80 11.74
CA ALA A 151 1.02 -4.77 11.40
C ALA A 151 1.28 -5.20 9.94
N GLN A 152 0.45 -6.09 9.40
CA GLN A 152 0.47 -6.51 7.99
C GLN A 152 -0.26 -5.52 7.06
N CYS A 153 -0.67 -4.36 7.58
CA CYS A 153 -1.47 -3.35 6.87
C CYS A 153 -2.86 -3.79 6.40
N GLU A 154 -3.40 -4.86 6.99
CA GLU A 154 -4.78 -5.31 6.82
C GLU A 154 -5.71 -4.59 7.81
N LEU A 155 -5.93 -3.29 7.58
CA LEU A 155 -6.73 -2.44 8.47
C LEU A 155 -8.22 -2.82 8.48
N ASP A 156 -8.77 -3.29 7.36
CA ASP A 156 -10.18 -3.71 7.30
C ASP A 156 -10.42 -5.05 8.01
N GLY A 157 -9.46 -5.97 7.92
CA GLY A 157 -9.42 -7.16 8.78
C GLY A 157 -9.33 -6.79 10.26
N ALA A 158 -8.47 -5.85 10.63
CA ALA A 158 -8.34 -5.40 12.03
C ALA A 158 -9.60 -4.67 12.56
N ARG A 159 -10.27 -3.87 11.73
CA ARG A 159 -11.54 -3.18 12.08
C ARG A 159 -12.70 -4.16 12.24
N SER A 160 -12.80 -5.17 11.38
CA SER A 160 -13.82 -6.21 11.49
C SER A 160 -13.60 -7.07 12.73
N ALA A 161 -12.36 -7.47 13.02
CA ALA A 161 -12.00 -8.15 14.27
C ALA A 161 -12.35 -7.31 15.52
N LEU A 162 -12.14 -5.99 15.46
CA LEU A 162 -12.52 -5.08 16.54
C LEU A 162 -14.04 -4.99 16.74
N ALA A 163 -14.84 -5.07 15.67
CA ALA A 163 -16.31 -5.15 15.76
C ALA A 163 -16.77 -6.46 16.41
N VAL A 164 -16.13 -7.59 16.05
CA VAL A 164 -16.37 -8.90 16.68
C VAL A 164 -16.02 -8.85 18.16
N LEU A 165 -14.84 -8.34 18.53
CA LEU A 165 -14.40 -8.17 19.93
C LEU A 165 -15.36 -7.28 20.74
N LYS A 166 -15.90 -6.21 20.15
CA LYS A 166 -16.92 -5.36 20.77
C LYS A 166 -18.23 -6.12 21.01
N SER A 167 -18.68 -6.90 20.04
CA SER A 167 -19.90 -7.73 20.17
C SER A 167 -19.76 -8.83 21.22
N ALA A 168 -18.54 -9.41 21.35
CA ALA A 168 -18.18 -10.42 22.34
C ALA A 168 -17.93 -9.86 23.75
N LYS A 169 -18.18 -8.57 24.00
CA LYS A 169 -17.92 -7.87 25.28
C LYS A 169 -16.48 -8.04 25.80
N ALA A 170 -15.49 -7.97 24.92
CA ALA A 170 -14.08 -7.92 25.31
C ALA A 170 -13.79 -6.70 26.22
N PRO A 171 -12.78 -6.78 27.12
CA PRO A 171 -12.47 -5.71 28.06
C PRO A 171 -12.07 -4.42 27.33
N ALA A 172 -12.72 -3.31 27.72
CA ALA A 172 -12.65 -2.02 27.02
C ALA A 172 -11.22 -1.45 26.89
N ALA A 173 -10.32 -1.79 27.81
CA ALA A 173 -8.91 -1.40 27.75
C ALA A 173 -8.18 -2.00 26.53
N GLN A 174 -8.47 -3.26 26.20
CA GLN A 174 -7.86 -3.97 25.06
C GLN A 174 -8.42 -3.40 23.74
N ILE A 175 -9.73 -3.16 23.68
CA ILE A 175 -10.37 -2.53 22.52
C ILE A 175 -9.79 -1.14 22.24
N LYS A 176 -9.59 -0.31 23.28
CA LYS A 176 -8.98 1.03 23.14
C LYS A 176 -7.53 0.95 22.67
N ARG A 177 -6.74 0.00 23.20
CA ARG A 177 -5.34 -0.21 22.79
C ARG A 177 -5.23 -0.64 21.33
N LEU A 178 -6.07 -1.59 20.91
CA LEU A 178 -6.15 -2.03 19.53
C LEU A 178 -6.59 -0.89 18.61
N GLN A 179 -7.60 -0.11 19.00
CA GLN A 179 -8.03 1.06 18.23
C GLN A 179 -6.91 2.10 18.07
N ALA A 180 -6.15 2.38 19.13
CA ALA A 180 -5.00 3.28 19.05
C ALA A 180 -3.89 2.74 18.16
N ASN A 181 -3.61 1.44 18.22
CA ASN A 181 -2.63 0.77 17.36
C ASN A 181 -3.05 0.81 15.89
N ILE A 182 -4.31 0.50 15.58
CA ILE A 182 -4.88 0.58 14.22
C ILE A 182 -4.79 2.01 13.69
N SER A 183 -5.22 3.01 14.47
CA SER A 183 -5.14 4.41 14.03
C SER A 183 -3.71 4.89 13.84
N LYS A 184 -2.76 4.40 14.66
CA LYS A 184 -1.35 4.74 14.54
C LYS A 184 -0.70 4.10 13.31
N SER A 185 -1.03 2.84 13.00
CA SER A 185 -0.51 2.15 11.81
C SER A 185 -1.21 2.59 10.52
N ALA A 186 -2.44 3.11 10.62
CA ALA A 186 -3.26 3.44 9.46
C ALA A 186 -2.56 4.37 8.46
N ALA A 187 -2.00 5.50 8.92
CA ALA A 187 -1.36 6.45 8.02
C ALA A 187 -0.12 5.89 7.30
N ALA A 188 0.64 5.00 7.95
CA ALA A 188 1.79 4.35 7.34
C ALA A 188 1.35 3.31 6.29
N CYS A 189 0.32 2.53 6.62
CA CYS A 189 -0.27 1.54 5.72
C CYS A 189 -0.96 2.19 4.52
N ASP A 190 -1.71 3.27 4.72
CA ASP A 190 -2.32 4.05 3.63
C ASP A 190 -1.25 4.60 2.68
N ARG A 191 -0.14 5.11 3.23
CA ARG A 191 0.98 5.59 2.42
C ARG A 191 1.65 4.45 1.65
N GLN A 192 1.79 3.27 2.25
CA GLN A 192 2.35 2.09 1.59
C GLN A 192 1.44 1.58 0.47
N GLN A 193 0.13 1.53 0.70
CA GLN A 193 -0.85 1.16 -0.30
C GLN A 193 -0.88 2.16 -1.46
N GLN A 194 -0.85 3.46 -1.17
CA GLN A 194 -0.75 4.51 -2.19
C GLN A 194 0.54 4.39 -3.00
N ARG A 195 1.66 4.04 -2.37
CA ARG A 195 2.91 3.77 -3.08
C ARG A 195 2.74 2.58 -4.03
N ALA A 196 2.19 1.47 -3.55
CA ALA A 196 1.99 0.27 -4.37
C ALA A 196 1.08 0.56 -5.58
N GLN A 197 -0.01 1.29 -5.39
CA GLN A 197 -0.89 1.72 -6.47
C GLN A 197 -0.18 2.66 -7.45
N ALA A 198 0.58 3.64 -6.93
CA ALA A 198 1.36 4.55 -7.76
C ALA A 198 2.47 3.81 -8.54
N TRP A 199 3.03 2.74 -7.97
CA TRP A 199 4.01 1.89 -8.62
C TRP A 199 3.41 1.13 -9.81
N THR A 200 2.26 0.48 -9.62
CA THR A 200 1.55 -0.19 -10.73
C THR A 200 1.20 0.79 -11.85
N ALA A 201 0.61 1.94 -11.51
CA ALA A 201 0.28 2.97 -12.49
C ALA A 201 1.53 3.54 -13.20
N LEU A 202 2.66 3.64 -12.49
CA LEU A 202 3.93 4.03 -13.10
C LEU A 202 4.42 2.98 -14.08
N GLN A 203 4.38 1.70 -13.72
CA GLN A 203 4.82 0.62 -14.61
C GLN A 203 4.04 0.63 -15.92
N ASP A 204 2.70 0.71 -15.86
CA ASP A 204 1.86 0.80 -17.06
C ASP A 204 2.22 2.03 -17.90
N SER A 205 2.41 3.17 -17.24
CA SER A 205 2.78 4.43 -17.88
C SER A 205 4.18 4.39 -18.51
N VAL A 206 5.15 3.73 -17.87
CA VAL A 206 6.50 3.54 -18.41
C VAL A 206 6.46 2.59 -19.60
N SER A 207 5.82 1.43 -19.46
CA SER A 207 5.66 0.44 -20.53
C SER A 207 5.00 1.06 -21.76
N GLN A 208 3.89 1.79 -21.60
CA GLN A 208 3.24 2.49 -22.69
C GLN A 208 4.15 3.52 -23.38
N ALA A 209 5.00 4.22 -22.62
CA ALA A 209 5.95 5.17 -23.19
C ALA A 209 7.07 4.44 -23.97
N LEU A 210 7.51 3.28 -23.49
CA LEU A 210 8.50 2.44 -24.18
C LEU A 210 7.92 1.84 -25.47
N ASP A 211 6.70 1.30 -25.43
CA ASP A 211 5.99 0.77 -26.60
C ASP A 211 5.74 1.86 -27.66
N ALA A 212 5.52 3.10 -27.22
CA ALA A 212 5.40 4.26 -28.12
C ALA A 212 6.76 4.77 -28.66
N GLY A 213 7.88 4.11 -28.35
CA GLY A 213 9.22 4.52 -28.77
C GLY A 213 9.73 5.79 -28.10
N LYS A 214 9.24 6.12 -26.89
CA LYS A 214 9.55 7.35 -26.15
C LYS A 214 10.27 7.06 -24.81
N PRO A 215 11.51 6.55 -24.84
CA PRO A 215 12.23 6.16 -23.63
C PRO A 215 12.66 7.35 -22.74
N GLU A 216 12.77 8.57 -23.29
CA GLU A 216 12.99 9.79 -22.50
C GLU A 216 11.79 10.17 -21.63
N LEU A 217 10.57 9.96 -22.15
CA LEU A 217 9.34 10.19 -21.41
C LEU A 217 9.21 9.18 -20.26
N ALA A 218 9.56 7.92 -20.52
CA ALA A 218 9.63 6.88 -19.50
C ALA A 218 10.61 7.24 -18.36
N ALA A 219 11.81 7.70 -18.69
CA ALA A 219 12.80 8.13 -17.69
C ALA A 219 12.31 9.34 -16.87
N THR A 220 11.64 10.29 -17.52
CA THR A 220 11.07 11.46 -16.83
C THR A 220 9.99 11.03 -15.82
N ARG A 221 9.11 10.11 -16.22
CA ARG A 221 8.04 9.56 -15.36
C ARG A 221 8.63 8.80 -14.16
N LEU A 222 9.64 7.98 -14.41
CA LEU A 222 10.34 7.25 -13.35
C LEU A 222 11.04 8.20 -12.37
N THR A 223 11.74 9.21 -12.88
CA THR A 223 12.40 10.24 -12.06
C THR A 223 11.40 10.98 -11.17
N ALA A 224 10.23 11.34 -11.71
CA ALA A 224 9.17 11.99 -10.94
C ALA A 224 8.62 11.09 -9.81
N TYR A 225 8.50 9.79 -10.07
CA TYR A 225 8.10 8.82 -9.06
C TYR A 225 9.17 8.68 -7.95
N VAL A 226 10.44 8.47 -8.34
CA VAL A 226 11.56 8.34 -7.40
C VAL A 226 11.71 9.59 -6.54
N LYS A 227 11.49 10.80 -7.09
CA LYS A 227 11.52 12.04 -6.32
C LYS A 227 10.43 12.10 -5.23
N ARG A 228 9.25 11.52 -5.47
CA ARG A 228 8.12 11.54 -4.54
C ARG A 228 8.15 10.40 -3.53
N TRP A 229 8.53 9.22 -3.97
CA TRP A 229 8.43 7.99 -3.18
C TRP A 229 9.80 7.48 -2.71
N GLY A 230 10.88 7.87 -3.35
CA GLY A 230 12.23 7.34 -3.10
C GLY A 230 12.54 6.15 -4.01
N GLU A 231 13.83 5.85 -4.08
CA GLU A 231 14.36 4.75 -4.89
C GLU A 231 14.28 3.42 -4.11
N ASP A 232 13.93 2.37 -4.82
CA ASP A 232 13.78 0.99 -4.35
C ASP A 232 14.32 0.02 -5.42
N PRO A 233 14.61 -1.26 -5.09
CA PRO A 233 15.19 -2.20 -6.06
C PRO A 233 14.35 -2.37 -7.33
N ASP A 234 13.02 -2.28 -7.23
CA ASP A 234 12.13 -2.42 -8.39
C ASP A 234 12.24 -1.17 -9.31
N THR A 235 12.35 0.03 -8.74
CA THR A 235 12.61 1.26 -9.53
C THR A 235 13.97 1.23 -10.23
N LEU A 236 14.98 0.62 -9.62
CA LEU A 236 16.31 0.46 -10.23
C LEU A 236 16.28 -0.54 -11.39
N GLU A 237 15.54 -1.64 -11.25
CA GLU A 237 15.34 -2.58 -12.35
C GLU A 237 14.61 -1.92 -13.53
N LEU A 238 13.56 -1.15 -13.24
CA LEU A 238 12.81 -0.42 -14.26
C LEU A 238 13.67 0.66 -14.93
N ASP A 239 14.51 1.38 -14.18
CA ASP A 239 15.48 2.35 -14.72
C ASP A 239 16.49 1.68 -15.64
N ALA A 240 16.98 0.49 -15.28
CA ALA A 240 17.88 -0.27 -16.13
C ALA A 240 17.22 -0.61 -17.48
N LYS A 241 15.96 -1.08 -17.47
CA LYS A 241 15.17 -1.34 -18.69
C LYS A 241 14.98 -0.07 -19.52
N VAL A 242 14.63 1.05 -18.90
CA VAL A 242 14.48 2.35 -19.59
C VAL A 242 15.80 2.79 -20.24
N LYS A 243 16.94 2.65 -19.56
CA LYS A 243 18.26 2.98 -20.13
C LYS A 243 18.65 2.09 -21.30
N VAL A 244 18.28 0.81 -21.31
CA VAL A 244 18.44 -0.07 -22.48
C VAL A 244 17.59 0.44 -23.64
N ALA A 245 16.35 0.84 -23.38
CA ALA A 245 15.48 1.44 -24.39
C ALA A 245 16.01 2.78 -24.92
N GLN A 246 16.61 3.62 -24.08
CA GLN A 246 17.27 4.85 -24.52
C GLN A 246 18.48 4.56 -25.42
N ALA A 247 19.33 3.62 -25.01
CA ALA A 247 20.49 3.23 -25.80
C ALA A 247 20.10 2.63 -27.15
N SER A 248 19.07 1.78 -27.19
CA SER A 248 18.55 1.23 -28.45
C SER A 248 17.97 2.31 -29.36
N ALA A 249 17.20 3.26 -28.83
CA ALA A 249 16.70 4.40 -29.61
C ALA A 249 17.83 5.26 -30.22
N GLN A 250 18.96 5.42 -29.53
CA GLN A 250 20.15 6.07 -30.09
C GLN A 250 20.78 5.25 -31.23
N LEU A 251 20.78 3.93 -31.12
CA LEU A 251 21.25 3.06 -32.20
C LEU A 251 20.29 3.06 -33.40
N ASP A 252 18.97 3.15 -33.17
CA ASP A 252 17.99 3.31 -34.26
C ASP A 252 18.17 4.65 -34.99
N LEU A 253 18.48 5.73 -34.24
CA LEU A 253 18.89 7.01 -34.81
C LEU A 253 20.18 6.89 -35.62
N ALA A 254 21.19 6.17 -35.11
CA ALA A 254 22.42 5.89 -35.82
C ALA A 254 22.17 5.16 -37.15
N ASP A 255 21.33 4.12 -37.16
CA ASP A 255 20.91 3.43 -38.38
C ASP A 255 20.20 4.39 -39.37
N ALA A 256 19.34 5.29 -38.88
CA ALA A 256 18.71 6.30 -39.72
C ALA A 256 19.72 7.36 -40.26
N CYS A 257 20.77 7.68 -39.52
CA CYS A 257 21.88 8.52 -40.00
C CYS A 257 22.68 7.78 -41.08
N LEU A 258 22.98 6.49 -40.87
CA LEU A 258 23.68 5.63 -41.82
C LEU A 258 22.91 5.52 -43.14
N ALA A 259 21.59 5.36 -43.10
CA ALA A 259 20.73 5.33 -44.29
C ALA A 259 20.79 6.64 -45.11
N ARG A 260 21.11 7.77 -44.45
CA ARG A 260 21.31 9.08 -45.09
C ARG A 260 22.78 9.37 -45.43
N SER A 261 23.70 8.44 -45.13
CA SER A 261 25.15 8.63 -45.23
C SER A 261 25.67 9.85 -44.45
N ASP A 262 24.98 10.26 -43.38
CA ASP A 262 25.37 11.39 -42.55
C ASP A 262 26.34 10.93 -41.45
N ARG A 263 27.64 11.15 -41.71
CA ARG A 263 28.74 10.78 -40.81
C ARG A 263 28.61 11.45 -39.44
N GLY A 264 28.36 12.76 -39.40
CA GLY A 264 28.35 13.52 -38.15
C GLY A 264 27.22 13.09 -37.23
N CYS A 265 26.04 12.86 -37.82
CA CYS A 265 24.88 12.29 -37.17
C CYS A 265 25.18 10.88 -36.60
N LEU A 266 25.75 9.99 -37.43
CA LEU A 266 26.08 8.61 -37.04
C LEU A 266 27.09 8.54 -35.89
N GLU A 267 28.16 9.32 -35.95
CA GLU A 267 29.20 9.37 -34.91
C GLU A 267 28.63 9.90 -33.59
N SER A 268 27.82 10.97 -33.64
CA SER A 268 27.19 11.56 -32.45
C SER A 268 26.25 10.57 -31.75
N SER A 269 25.39 9.89 -32.51
CA SER A 269 24.45 8.90 -31.97
C SER A 269 25.15 7.66 -31.40
N LEU A 270 26.26 7.21 -32.02
CA LEU A 270 27.07 6.11 -31.48
C LEU A 270 27.72 6.49 -30.14
N ILE A 271 28.32 7.68 -30.04
CA ILE A 271 28.90 8.17 -28.79
C ILE A 271 27.82 8.28 -27.70
N ALA A 272 26.63 8.76 -28.06
CA ALA A 272 25.50 8.84 -27.12
C ALA A 272 25.07 7.45 -26.63
N ALA A 273 24.94 6.46 -27.52
CA ALA A 273 24.60 5.09 -27.16
C ALA A 273 25.65 4.44 -26.24
N GLU A 274 26.94 4.67 -26.50
CA GLU A 274 28.05 4.08 -25.74
C GLU A 274 28.14 4.58 -24.30
N ARG A 275 27.65 5.78 -24.01
CA ARG A 275 27.58 6.32 -22.64
C ARG A 275 26.76 5.44 -21.70
N TYR A 276 25.78 4.72 -22.25
CA TYR A 276 24.94 3.79 -21.47
C TYR A 276 25.64 2.46 -21.14
N LYS A 277 26.77 2.13 -21.78
CA LYS A 277 27.60 0.94 -21.52
C LYS A 277 26.78 -0.37 -21.39
N ARG A 278 25.87 -0.61 -22.34
CA ARG A 278 25.00 -1.79 -22.32
C ARG A 278 25.63 -2.96 -23.11
N PRO A 279 26.03 -4.06 -22.45
CA PRO A 279 26.69 -5.18 -23.13
C PRO A 279 25.74 -5.92 -24.09
N GLU A 280 24.45 -5.92 -23.80
CA GLU A 280 23.41 -6.52 -24.66
C GLU A 280 23.31 -5.87 -26.05
N LEU A 281 23.74 -4.60 -26.19
CA LEU A 281 23.74 -3.87 -27.45
C LEU A 281 25.11 -3.86 -28.14
N ALA A 282 26.14 -4.49 -27.54
CA ALA A 282 27.52 -4.37 -27.99
C ALA A 282 27.72 -4.84 -29.45
N ALA A 283 27.08 -5.94 -29.84
CA ALA A 283 27.16 -6.46 -31.21
C ALA A 283 26.60 -5.45 -32.23
N ARG A 284 25.47 -4.81 -31.92
CA ARG A 284 24.85 -3.79 -32.78
C ARG A 284 25.71 -2.54 -32.86
N THR A 285 26.25 -2.08 -31.74
CA THR A 285 27.19 -0.95 -31.70
C THR A 285 28.43 -1.23 -32.56
N GLN A 286 29.00 -2.44 -32.49
CA GLN A 286 30.16 -2.82 -33.32
C GLN A 286 29.85 -2.83 -34.81
N ALA A 287 28.68 -3.36 -35.20
CA ALA A 287 28.24 -3.35 -36.61
C ALA A 287 28.08 -1.93 -37.17
N LEU A 288 27.50 -1.02 -36.38
CA LEU A 288 27.35 0.39 -36.76
C LEU A 288 28.71 1.11 -36.86
N ARG A 289 29.66 0.81 -35.96
CA ARG A 289 31.03 1.34 -36.06
C ARG A 289 31.76 0.85 -37.31
N ALA A 290 31.60 -0.42 -37.68
CA ALA A 290 32.17 -0.95 -38.93
C ALA A 290 31.55 -0.29 -40.17
N SER A 291 30.25 0.00 -40.13
CA SER A 291 29.57 0.74 -41.20
C SER A 291 30.07 2.18 -41.31
N LEU A 292 30.31 2.83 -40.16
CA LEU A 292 30.94 4.15 -40.10
C LEU A 292 32.33 4.13 -40.73
N SER A 293 33.19 3.14 -40.43
CA SER A 293 34.52 3.07 -41.04
C SER A 293 34.45 2.88 -42.56
N GLN A 294 33.52 2.07 -43.06
CA GLN A 294 33.33 1.91 -44.51
C GLN A 294 32.86 3.19 -45.20
N LEU A 295 31.98 3.97 -44.56
CA LEU A 295 31.58 5.29 -45.06
C LEU A 295 32.79 6.25 -45.13
N LEU A 296 33.67 6.20 -44.13
CA LEU A 296 34.89 7.01 -44.11
C LEU A 296 35.81 6.64 -45.28
N GLU A 297 36.05 5.35 -45.49
CA GLU A 297 36.88 4.86 -46.60
C GLU A 297 36.33 5.32 -47.95
N ARG A 298 35.01 5.18 -48.19
CA ARG A 298 34.38 5.64 -49.43
C ARG A 298 34.49 7.16 -49.61
N SER A 299 34.23 7.93 -48.55
CA SER A 299 34.34 9.39 -48.62
C SER A 299 35.76 9.88 -48.91
N LEU A 300 36.78 9.16 -48.44
CA LEU A 300 38.19 9.46 -48.73
C LEU A 300 38.57 9.10 -50.17
N LEU A 301 38.02 8.01 -50.70
CA LEU A 301 38.25 7.59 -52.09
C LEU A 301 37.58 8.53 -53.10
N ASP A 302 36.35 8.98 -52.85
CA ASP A 302 35.63 9.93 -53.71
C ASP A 302 36.21 11.36 -53.66
N ALA A 303 36.93 11.72 -52.58
CA ALA A 303 37.58 13.01 -52.43
C ALA A 303 38.88 13.15 -53.25
N VAL A 304 39.33 12.11 -53.95
CA VAL A 304 40.48 12.18 -54.87
C VAL A 304 40.00 12.75 -56.21
N PRO A 305 40.31 14.01 -56.56
CA PRO A 305 39.94 14.55 -57.87
C PRO A 305 40.66 13.74 -58.96
N ALA A 306 39.88 13.20 -59.89
CA ALA A 306 40.44 12.63 -61.11
C ALA A 306 41.31 13.70 -61.80
N PRO A 307 42.57 13.42 -62.15
CA PRO A 307 43.38 14.37 -62.89
C PRO A 307 42.66 14.66 -64.20
N ALA A 308 42.36 15.94 -64.44
CA ALA A 308 41.81 16.42 -65.70
C ALA A 308 42.71 15.94 -66.84
N ALA A 309 42.28 14.88 -67.52
CA ALA A 309 42.95 14.40 -68.71
C ALA A 309 42.60 15.34 -69.87
N GLY A 310 43.57 16.15 -70.27
CA GLY A 310 43.66 16.69 -71.62
C GLY A 310 43.17 18.12 -71.82
N GLN A 311 44.13 19.04 -71.88
CA GLN A 311 44.32 19.96 -73.02
C GLN A 311 45.75 20.47 -73.04
#